data_AF-A0A925VY75-F1
#
_entry.id   AF-A0A925VY75-F1
#
_cell.length_a   1.000
_cell.length_b   1.000
_cell.length_c   1.000
_cell.angle_alpha   90.00
_cell.angle_beta   90.00
_cell.angle_gamma   90.00
#
_symmetry.space_group_name_H-M   'P 1'
#
loop_
_entity.id
_entity.type
_entity.pdbx_description
1 polymer ?
#
loop_
_entity_poly.entity_id
_entity_poly.type
_entity_poly.pdbx_seq_one_letter_code
_entity_poly.pdbx_strand_id
1 'polypeptide(L)'
;MLVLDFLMYIKHWANHRFKPLWHFHTIHHSQREMSVFTDRRQHFVEHLITQVTVVLPLIVLGLKPMAIMTLGAFLWRHTLLIHANIRSNFGPLGWIFVSPQFHRVHHSIEVPHWDKNYGAFVTVWDRMFGTMYHGVNEYPATGVKDVDFPPPNSLKPHAWIADMGRQLWYPFRTILKLR
;
A
#
# COMPACT_ATOMS: atom_id res chain seq x y z
N MET A 1 0.18 12.74 14.66
CA MET A 1 -0.39 11.52 14.06
C MET A 1 -1.24 11.83 12.84
N LEU A 2 -2.31 12.64 12.95
CA LEU A 2 -3.21 12.93 11.81
C LEU A 2 -2.50 13.53 10.59
N VAL A 3 -1.56 14.46 10.78
CA VAL A 3 -0.78 15.02 9.65
C VAL A 3 0.05 13.96 8.94
N LEU A 4 0.73 13.07 9.69
CA LEU A 4 1.48 11.95 9.13
C LEU A 4 0.56 11.04 8.31
N ASP A 5 -0.59 10.66 8.87
CA ASP A 5 -1.56 9.79 8.20
C ASP A 5 -2.18 10.46 6.95
N PHE A 6 -2.43 11.77 7.00
CA PHE A 6 -2.91 12.52 5.84
C PHE A 6 -1.89 12.58 4.70
N LEU A 7 -0.61 12.81 5.02
CA LEU A 7 0.47 12.77 4.02
C LEU A 7 0.61 11.37 3.42
N MET A 8 0.46 10.33 4.24
CA MET A 8 0.43 8.94 3.77
C MET A 8 -0.76 8.68 2.84
N TYR A 9 -1.95 9.17 3.18
CA TYR A 9 -3.14 9.10 2.34
C TYR A 9 -2.91 9.77 0.97
N ILE A 10 -2.38 11.00 0.94
CA ILE A 10 -2.08 11.72 -0.31
C ILE A 10 -1.07 10.95 -1.16
N LYS A 11 0.03 10.48 -0.55
CA LYS A 11 1.04 9.65 -1.23
C LYS A 11 0.39 8.41 -1.84
N HIS A 12 -0.48 7.75 -1.07
CA HIS A 12 -1.13 6.52 -1.49
C HIS A 12 -2.12 6.74 -2.64
N TRP A 13 -2.95 7.78 -2.54
CA TRP A 13 -3.80 8.22 -3.63
C TRP A 13 -2.98 8.54 -4.90
N ALA A 14 -1.86 9.27 -4.75
CA ALA A 14 -0.98 9.60 -5.87
C ALA A 14 -0.37 8.35 -6.52
N ASN A 15 0.01 7.35 -5.72
CA ASN A 15 0.51 6.06 -6.22
C ASN A 15 -0.50 5.38 -7.13
N HIS A 16 -1.80 5.50 -6.85
CA HIS A 16 -2.85 4.95 -7.71
C HIS A 16 -3.20 5.85 -8.89
N ARG A 17 -3.09 7.17 -8.73
CA ARG A 17 -3.52 8.12 -9.75
C ARG A 17 -2.51 8.28 -10.89
N PHE A 18 -1.21 8.21 -10.60
CA PHE A 18 -0.17 8.48 -11.59
C PHE A 18 0.53 7.20 -12.03
N LYS A 19 0.45 6.89 -13.34
CA LYS A 19 1.00 5.64 -13.91
C LYS A 19 2.45 5.31 -13.49
N PRO A 20 3.42 6.25 -13.51
CA PRO A 20 4.77 5.93 -13.07
C PRO A 20 4.84 5.47 -11.61
N LEU A 21 4.07 6.12 -10.73
CA LEU A 21 4.02 5.75 -9.30
C LEU A 21 3.33 4.41 -9.12
N TRP A 22 2.25 4.15 -9.87
CA TRP A 22 1.56 2.86 -9.88
C TRP A 22 2.51 1.72 -10.25
N HIS A 23 3.41 1.90 -11.22
CA HIS A 23 4.33 0.81 -11.59
C HIS A 23 5.25 0.40 -10.44
N PHE A 24 5.69 1.33 -9.60
CA PHE A 24 6.42 0.99 -8.39
C PHE A 24 5.51 0.38 -7.32
N HIS A 25 4.32 0.95 -7.15
CA HIS A 25 3.36 0.53 -6.14
C HIS A 25 2.69 -0.82 -6.46
N THR A 26 2.63 -1.23 -7.72
CA THR A 26 2.02 -2.51 -8.12
C THR A 26 2.78 -3.71 -7.56
N ILE A 27 4.06 -3.55 -7.18
CA ILE A 27 4.83 -4.57 -6.47
C ILE A 27 4.17 -4.85 -5.12
N HIS A 28 3.70 -3.82 -4.43
CA HIS A 28 2.95 -3.97 -3.17
C HIS A 28 1.63 -4.70 -3.39
N HIS A 29 0.86 -4.29 -4.40
CA HIS A 29 -0.44 -4.91 -4.74
C HIS A 29 -0.35 -6.31 -5.33
N SER A 30 0.81 -6.75 -5.80
CA SER A 30 0.90 -7.99 -6.58
C SER A 30 0.70 -9.28 -5.74
N GLN A 31 0.54 -9.19 -4.42
CA GLN A 31 0.37 -10.36 -3.56
C GLN A 31 -1.02 -10.97 -3.72
N ARG A 32 -1.05 -12.24 -4.15
CA ARG A 32 -2.29 -13.04 -4.23
C ARG A 32 -2.74 -13.57 -2.87
N GLU A 33 -1.79 -13.74 -1.96
CA GLU A 33 -2.03 -14.08 -0.57
C GLU A 33 -1.42 -12.98 0.31
N MET A 34 -2.28 -12.14 0.90
CA MET A 34 -1.83 -11.11 1.83
C MET A 34 -1.34 -11.72 3.14
N SER A 35 -0.34 -11.10 3.73
CA SER A 35 0.12 -11.37 5.09
C SER A 35 0.76 -10.11 5.68
N VAL A 36 1.20 -10.16 6.93
CA VAL A 36 1.97 -9.07 7.54
C VAL A 36 3.23 -8.70 6.74
N PHE A 37 3.75 -9.61 5.90
CA PHE A 37 4.90 -9.35 5.04
C PHE A 37 4.55 -8.56 3.77
N THR A 38 3.27 -8.51 3.38
CA THR A 38 2.79 -7.69 2.25
C THR A 38 3.12 -6.20 2.46
N ASP A 39 3.06 -5.73 3.71
CA ASP A 39 3.47 -4.38 4.13
C ASP A 39 4.89 -4.01 3.65
N ARG A 40 5.79 -5.00 3.61
CA ARG A 40 7.20 -4.81 3.25
C ARG A 40 7.53 -5.09 1.79
N ARG A 41 6.54 -5.49 0.99
CA ARG A 41 6.75 -5.76 -0.43
C ARG A 41 6.69 -4.47 -1.24
N GLN A 42 7.68 -3.61 -1.06
CA GLN A 42 7.73 -2.28 -1.67
C GLN A 42 9.00 -2.10 -2.49
N HIS A 43 8.93 -1.21 -3.49
CA HIS A 43 10.09 -0.81 -4.25
C HIS A 43 10.93 0.23 -3.48
N PHE A 44 12.25 0.21 -3.63
CA PHE A 44 13.12 1.20 -2.96
C PHE A 44 12.81 2.65 -3.37
N VAL A 45 12.39 2.87 -4.61
CA VAL A 45 11.94 4.18 -5.10
C VAL A 45 10.69 4.64 -4.33
N GLU A 46 9.79 3.74 -3.94
CA GLU A 46 8.64 4.10 -3.11
C GLU A 46 9.06 4.54 -1.70
N HIS A 47 10.13 3.96 -1.15
CA HIS A 47 10.72 4.44 0.10
C HIS A 47 11.29 5.85 -0.06
N LEU A 48 12.01 6.15 -1.15
CA LEU A 48 12.51 7.51 -1.43
C LEU A 48 11.38 8.52 -1.60
N ILE A 49 10.32 8.15 -2.32
CA ILE A 49 9.10 8.96 -2.45
C ILE A 49 8.53 9.26 -1.07
N THR A 50 8.46 8.27 -0.18
CA THR A 50 7.97 8.46 1.20
C THR A 50 8.85 9.41 2.00
N GLN A 51 10.19 9.33 1.86
CA GLN A 51 11.09 10.29 2.53
C GLN A 51 10.83 11.73 2.08
N VAL A 52 10.62 11.95 0.78
CA VAL A 52 10.44 13.30 0.22
C VAL A 52 9.02 13.84 0.45
N THR A 53 7.99 12.99 0.34
CA THR A 53 6.59 13.45 0.36
C THR A 53 5.93 13.38 1.74
N VAL A 54 6.52 12.62 2.68
CA VAL A 54 5.95 12.43 4.02
C VAL A 54 6.93 12.91 5.09
N VAL A 55 8.16 12.39 5.10
CA VAL A 55 9.13 12.68 6.18
C VAL A 55 9.64 14.11 6.10
N LEU A 56 10.08 14.57 4.92
CA LEU A 56 10.62 15.91 4.73
C LEU A 56 9.60 17.01 5.10
N PRO A 57 8.32 16.97 4.68
CA PRO A 57 7.33 17.94 5.15
C PRO A 57 7.17 17.98 6.67
N LEU A 58 7.22 16.84 7.35
CA LEU A 58 7.15 16.82 8.82
C LEU A 58 8.38 17.48 9.47
N ILE A 59 9.58 17.30 8.89
CA ILE A 59 10.78 18.00 9.34
C ILE A 59 10.65 19.51 9.11
N VAL A 60 10.17 19.94 7.94
CA VAL A 60 9.96 21.36 7.60
C VAL A 60 8.94 22.01 8.54
N LEU A 61 7.93 21.26 8.99
CA LEU A 61 6.97 21.69 10.01
C LEU A 61 7.55 21.74 11.43
N GLY A 62 8.84 21.43 11.61
CA GLY A 62 9.55 21.55 12.88
C GLY A 62 9.46 20.32 13.78
N LEU A 63 8.98 19.17 13.30
CA LEU A 63 8.94 17.97 14.12
C LEU A 63 10.36 17.42 14.34
N LYS A 64 10.66 17.09 15.60
CA LYS A 64 11.94 16.46 15.96
C LYS A 64 12.05 15.06 15.33
N PRO A 65 13.23 14.63 14.85
CA PRO A 65 13.42 13.31 14.24
C PRO A 65 12.88 12.15 15.09
N MET A 66 13.14 12.18 16.41
CA MET A 66 12.62 11.15 17.32
C MET A 66 11.08 11.08 17.33
N ALA A 67 10.38 12.21 17.25
CA ALA A 67 8.92 12.20 17.20
C ALA A 67 8.41 11.59 15.88
N ILE A 68 9.06 11.91 14.76
CA ILE A 68 8.72 11.33 13.44
C ILE A 68 8.94 9.81 13.48
N MET A 69 10.07 9.36 14.04
CA MET A 69 10.38 7.92 14.19
C MET A 69 9.36 7.21 15.07
N THR A 70 8.98 7.79 16.21
CA THR A 70 7.97 7.21 17.11
C THR A 70 6.61 7.09 16.43
N LEU A 71 6.15 8.16 15.75
CA LEU A 71 4.89 8.14 15.02
C LEU A 71 4.93 7.15 13.85
N GLY A 72 6.03 7.12 13.10
CA GLY A 72 6.25 6.17 12.02
C GLY A 72 6.25 4.72 12.49
N ALA A 73 6.88 4.42 13.62
CA ALA A 73 6.87 3.08 14.22
C ALA A 73 5.46 2.65 14.67
N PHE A 74 4.67 3.59 15.20
CA PHE A 74 3.28 3.32 15.56
C PHE A 74 2.40 3.08 14.33
N LEU A 75 2.50 3.94 13.32
CA LEU A 75 1.83 3.74 12.03
C LEU A 75 2.21 2.39 11.43
N TRP A 76 3.50 2.07 11.40
CA TRP A 76 3.99 0.82 10.85
C TRP A 76 3.40 -0.42 11.55
N ARG A 77 3.28 -0.40 12.88
CA ARG A 77 2.61 -1.51 13.60
C ARG A 77 1.16 -1.68 13.18
N HIS A 78 0.47 -0.57 12.91
CA HIS A 78 -0.88 -0.62 12.40
C HIS A 78 -0.93 -1.08 10.93
N THR A 79 0.01 -0.65 10.08
CA THR A 79 0.04 -1.12 8.68
C THR A 79 0.35 -2.62 8.60
N LEU A 80 1.21 -3.18 9.46
CA LEU A 80 1.36 -4.63 9.59
C LEU A 80 0.03 -5.33 9.90
N LEU A 81 -0.77 -4.77 10.82
CA LEU A 81 -2.05 -5.34 11.22
C LEU A 81 -3.06 -5.34 10.07
N ILE A 82 -3.22 -4.22 9.35
CA ILE A 82 -4.20 -4.14 8.26
C ILE A 82 -3.82 -4.98 7.03
N HIS A 83 -2.55 -5.40 6.91
CA HIS A 83 -2.11 -6.35 5.89
C HIS A 83 -2.24 -7.82 6.33
N ALA A 84 -2.49 -8.10 7.61
CA ALA A 84 -2.60 -9.46 8.10
C ALA A 84 -3.76 -10.21 7.40
N ASN A 85 -3.60 -11.52 7.20
CA ASN A 85 -4.64 -12.37 6.62
C ASN A 85 -5.77 -12.69 7.62
N ILE A 86 -6.35 -11.65 8.21
CA ILE A 86 -7.34 -11.72 9.27
C ILE A 86 -8.67 -11.19 8.74
N ARG A 87 -9.75 -11.98 8.91
CA ARG A 87 -11.12 -11.59 8.59
C ARG A 87 -11.69 -10.71 9.70
N SER A 88 -11.29 -9.44 9.73
CA SER A 88 -11.82 -8.47 10.69
C SER A 88 -12.05 -7.11 10.02
N ASN A 89 -13.25 -6.58 10.20
CA ASN A 89 -13.65 -5.24 9.80
C ASN A 89 -13.67 -4.23 10.96
N PHE A 90 -13.27 -4.68 12.16
CA PHE A 90 -13.32 -3.93 13.43
C PHE A 90 -14.71 -3.50 13.91
N GLY A 91 -15.80 -3.94 13.27
CA GLY A 91 -17.16 -3.57 13.62
C GLY A 91 -17.32 -2.03 13.70
N PRO A 92 -17.86 -1.47 14.80
CA PRO A 92 -18.01 -0.03 14.96
C PRO A 92 -16.69 0.76 14.87
N LEU A 93 -15.56 0.17 15.28
CA LEU A 93 -14.26 0.84 15.22
C LEU A 93 -13.74 1.02 13.78
N GLY A 94 -14.27 0.28 12.81
CA GLY A 94 -13.98 0.47 11.37
C GLY A 94 -14.42 1.83 10.83
N TRP A 95 -15.32 2.51 11.54
CA TRP A 95 -15.69 3.91 11.28
C TRP A 95 -14.62 4.91 11.73
N ILE A 96 -13.53 4.47 12.33
CA ILE A 96 -12.43 5.35 12.74
C ILE A 96 -11.15 4.80 12.15
N PHE A 97 -10.82 3.55 12.47
CA PHE A 97 -9.57 2.91 12.10
C PHE A 97 -9.70 2.06 10.84
N VAL A 98 -8.63 2.03 10.07
CA VAL A 98 -8.50 1.12 8.93
C VAL A 98 -8.40 -0.31 9.46
N SER A 99 -9.21 -1.21 8.91
CA SER A 99 -9.26 -2.62 9.31
C SER A 99 -8.56 -3.52 8.28
N PRO A 100 -8.20 -4.76 8.66
CA PRO A 100 -7.69 -5.74 7.70
C PRO A 100 -8.59 -5.94 6.48
N GLN A 101 -9.91 -6.00 6.65
CA GLN A 101 -10.84 -6.13 5.52
C GLN A 101 -10.91 -4.88 4.67
N PHE A 102 -10.90 -3.68 5.28
CA PHE A 102 -10.89 -2.42 4.54
C PHE A 102 -9.68 -2.35 3.61
N HIS A 103 -8.50 -2.72 4.11
CA HIS A 103 -7.27 -2.70 3.34
C HIS A 103 -7.14 -3.88 2.36
N ARG A 104 -7.67 -5.07 2.69
CA ARG A 104 -7.77 -6.17 1.72
C ARG A 104 -8.62 -5.79 0.51
N VAL A 105 -9.75 -5.11 0.72
CA VAL A 105 -10.58 -4.60 -0.38
C VAL A 105 -9.76 -3.68 -1.29
N HIS A 106 -8.95 -2.79 -0.71
CA HIS A 106 -8.03 -1.95 -1.48
C HIS A 106 -7.02 -2.76 -2.32
N HIS A 107 -6.53 -3.89 -1.78
CA HIS A 107 -5.66 -4.84 -2.50
C HIS A 107 -6.39 -5.78 -3.47
N SER A 108 -7.69 -5.61 -3.64
CA SER A 108 -8.50 -6.52 -4.43
C SER A 108 -8.19 -6.46 -5.93
N ILE A 109 -8.23 -7.62 -6.57
CA ILE A 109 -8.13 -7.75 -8.03
C ILE A 109 -9.44 -7.31 -8.74
N GLU A 110 -10.53 -7.14 -8.01
CA GLU A 110 -11.87 -6.92 -8.55
C GLU A 110 -12.11 -5.44 -8.90
N VAL A 111 -12.69 -5.20 -10.07
CA VAL A 111 -12.88 -3.84 -10.65
C VAL A 111 -13.67 -2.88 -9.73
N PRO A 112 -14.74 -3.31 -9.01
CA PRO A 112 -15.47 -2.41 -8.11
C PRO A 112 -14.62 -1.79 -6.98
N HIS A 113 -13.50 -2.43 -6.63
CA HIS A 113 -12.63 -2.01 -5.54
C HIS A 113 -11.47 -1.12 -5.98
N TRP A 114 -11.25 -0.98 -7.29
CA TRP A 114 -10.16 -0.18 -7.81
C TRP A 114 -10.29 1.28 -7.39
N ASP A 115 -9.16 1.89 -7.05
CA ASP A 115 -9.07 3.28 -6.64
C ASP A 115 -9.95 3.65 -5.43
N LYS A 116 -10.02 2.74 -4.46
CA LYS A 116 -10.74 2.91 -3.19
C LYS A 116 -9.83 2.63 -1.98
N ASN A 117 -10.26 3.13 -0.82
CA ASN A 117 -9.74 2.73 0.50
C ASN A 117 -8.22 2.98 0.68
N TYR A 118 -7.77 4.22 0.49
CA TYR A 118 -6.35 4.60 0.57
C TYR A 118 -5.84 4.85 2.00
N GLY A 119 -6.71 4.96 3.00
CA GLY A 119 -6.32 5.22 4.38
C GLY A 119 -5.31 4.20 4.91
N ALA A 120 -4.32 4.70 5.65
CA ALA A 120 -3.28 3.87 6.27
C ALA A 120 -3.55 3.65 7.77
N PHE A 121 -4.13 4.63 8.49
CA PHE A 121 -4.46 4.52 9.91
C PHE A 121 -5.93 4.82 10.20
N VAL A 122 -6.47 5.93 9.70
CA VAL A 122 -7.89 6.28 9.86
C VAL A 122 -8.64 6.34 8.53
N THR A 123 -9.91 5.98 8.56
CA THR A 123 -10.80 5.98 7.37
C THR A 123 -11.41 7.35 7.08
N VAL A 124 -11.06 8.39 7.86
CA VAL A 124 -11.67 9.73 7.73
C VAL A 124 -11.35 10.37 6.39
N TRP A 125 -10.13 10.21 5.89
CA TRP A 125 -9.71 10.77 4.62
C TRP A 125 -10.49 10.17 3.46
N ASP A 126 -10.68 8.85 3.46
CA ASP A 126 -11.48 8.17 2.43
C ASP A 126 -12.93 8.65 2.39
N ARG A 127 -13.50 8.98 3.55
CA ARG A 127 -14.85 9.57 3.64
C ARG A 127 -14.88 11.01 3.15
N MET A 128 -13.91 11.82 3.58
CA MET A 128 -13.81 13.22 3.19
C MET A 128 -13.63 13.41 1.68
N PHE A 129 -12.83 12.56 1.03
CA PHE A 129 -12.53 12.64 -0.41
C PHE A 129 -13.35 11.69 -1.28
N GLY A 130 -14.32 10.95 -0.71
CA GLY A 130 -15.21 10.06 -1.47
C GLY A 130 -14.52 8.83 -2.07
N THR A 131 -13.41 8.38 -1.48
CA THR A 131 -12.65 7.19 -1.92
C THR A 131 -12.98 5.95 -1.09
N MET A 132 -13.88 6.05 -0.10
CA MET A 132 -14.31 4.90 0.69
C MET A 132 -15.20 3.94 -0.14
N TYR A 133 -14.88 2.65 -0.05
CA TYR A 133 -15.76 1.56 -0.44
C TYR A 133 -16.48 0.99 0.79
N HIS A 134 -17.79 0.78 0.68
CA HIS A 134 -18.65 0.48 1.83
C HIS A 134 -18.88 -1.02 2.09
N GLY A 135 -18.39 -1.92 1.24
CA GLY A 135 -18.49 -3.37 1.41
C GLY A 135 -17.61 -3.92 2.55
N VAL A 136 -17.89 -3.53 3.79
CA VAL A 136 -17.08 -3.84 4.98
C VAL A 136 -17.01 -5.32 5.35
N ASN A 137 -17.88 -6.16 4.77
CA ASN A 137 -17.90 -7.60 5.01
C ASN A 137 -17.22 -8.41 3.89
N GLU A 138 -16.74 -7.74 2.84
CA GLU A 138 -16.10 -8.42 1.73
C GLU A 138 -14.72 -8.96 2.11
N TYR A 139 -14.34 -10.07 1.46
CA TYR A 139 -13.03 -10.69 1.62
C TYR A 139 -12.52 -11.16 0.24
N PRO A 140 -12.28 -10.22 -0.69
CA PRO A 140 -12.05 -10.53 -2.09
C PRO A 140 -10.66 -11.12 -2.32
N ALA A 141 -10.45 -11.76 -3.47
CA ALA A 141 -9.11 -12.16 -3.91
C ALA A 141 -8.23 -10.92 -4.15
N THR A 142 -6.92 -11.05 -3.88
CA THR A 142 -5.96 -9.94 -4.00
C THR A 142 -4.96 -10.20 -5.11
N GLY A 143 -4.23 -9.16 -5.51
CA GLY A 143 -3.23 -9.24 -6.57
C GLY A 143 -3.47 -8.19 -7.65
N VAL A 144 -2.79 -8.37 -8.78
CA VAL A 144 -2.87 -7.47 -9.94
C VAL A 144 -3.27 -8.25 -11.19
N LYS A 145 -4.07 -7.63 -12.06
CA LYS A 145 -4.45 -8.21 -13.37
C LYS A 145 -3.40 -8.02 -14.46
N ASP A 146 -2.35 -7.25 -14.19
CA ASP A 146 -1.31 -6.97 -15.17
C ASP A 146 -0.58 -8.26 -15.59
N VAL A 147 -0.74 -8.63 -16.86
CA VAL A 147 -0.13 -9.82 -17.47
C VAL A 147 1.37 -9.66 -17.68
N ASP A 148 1.86 -8.43 -17.76
CA ASP A 148 3.28 -8.12 -17.95
C ASP A 148 4.04 -8.09 -16.62
N PHE A 149 3.32 -8.09 -15.49
CA PHE A 149 3.93 -8.13 -14.16
C PHE A 149 4.52 -9.53 -13.87
N PRO A 150 5.81 -9.64 -13.51
CA PRO A 150 6.44 -10.92 -13.24
C PRO A 150 5.77 -11.63 -12.04
N PRO A 151 5.17 -12.81 -12.23
CA PRO A 151 4.47 -13.50 -11.15
C PRO A 151 5.46 -13.88 -10.04
N PRO A 152 5.03 -13.87 -8.76
CA PRO A 152 5.89 -14.26 -7.63
C PRO A 152 6.17 -15.76 -7.54
N ASN A 153 5.78 -16.57 -8.55
CA ASN A 153 5.66 -18.02 -8.43
C ASN A 153 6.65 -18.78 -9.32
N SER A 154 7.93 -18.81 -8.97
CA SER A 154 8.78 -19.92 -9.37
C SER A 154 8.72 -21.04 -8.34
N LEU A 155 8.28 -22.23 -8.76
CA LEU A 155 8.27 -23.44 -7.93
C LEU A 155 9.68 -23.96 -7.60
N LYS A 156 10.74 -23.27 -8.06
CA LYS A 156 12.14 -23.66 -7.89
C LYS A 156 12.75 -22.90 -6.71
N PRO A 157 13.38 -23.57 -5.73
CA PRO A 157 13.91 -22.95 -4.50
C PRO A 157 14.91 -21.80 -4.68
N HIS A 158 15.51 -21.64 -5.87
CA HIS A 158 16.51 -20.60 -6.16
C HIS A 158 15.99 -19.49 -7.08
N ALA A 159 14.82 -19.67 -7.70
CA ALA A 159 14.32 -18.75 -8.72
C ALA A 159 13.62 -17.52 -8.12
N TRP A 160 13.35 -17.50 -6.81
CA TRP A 160 12.80 -16.33 -6.09
C TRP A 160 13.70 -15.09 -6.20
N ILE A 161 15.03 -15.24 -6.25
CA ILE A 161 15.96 -14.12 -6.45
C ILE A 161 15.74 -13.50 -7.83
N ALA A 162 15.63 -14.34 -8.86
CA ALA A 162 15.38 -13.89 -10.22
C ALA A 162 13.99 -13.24 -10.34
N ASP A 163 12.96 -13.81 -9.69
CA ASP A 163 11.61 -13.26 -9.66
C ASP A 163 11.60 -11.87 -8.99
N MET A 164 12.28 -11.74 -7.86
CA MET A 164 12.43 -10.46 -7.16
C MET A 164 13.19 -9.44 -8.02
N GLY A 165 14.28 -9.86 -8.66
CA GLY A 165 15.02 -9.01 -9.61
C GLY A 165 14.14 -8.53 -10.77
N ARG A 166 13.31 -9.41 -11.35
CA ARG A 166 12.37 -9.03 -12.41
C ARG A 166 11.30 -8.07 -11.90
N GLN A 167 10.77 -8.26 -10.70
CA GLN A 167 9.79 -7.36 -10.10
C GLN A 167 10.38 -5.98 -9.79
N LEU A 168 11.62 -5.92 -9.30
CA LEU A 168 12.32 -4.65 -9.08
C LEU A 168 12.67 -3.94 -10.39
N TRP A 169 12.91 -4.70 -11.47
CA TRP A 169 13.17 -4.12 -12.79
C TRP A 169 11.91 -3.68 -13.53
N TYR A 170 10.78 -4.33 -13.29
CA TYR A 170 9.50 -4.10 -13.98
C TYR A 170 9.11 -2.61 -14.09
N PRO A 171 9.18 -1.78 -13.03
CA PRO A 171 8.77 -0.39 -13.14
C PRO A 171 9.61 0.40 -14.15
N PHE A 172 10.93 0.19 -14.14
CA PHE A 172 11.84 0.85 -15.07
C PHE A 172 11.60 0.41 -16.50
N ARG A 173 11.45 -0.91 -16.73
CA ARG A 173 11.14 -1.46 -18.05
C ARG A 173 9.86 -0.84 -18.62
N THR A 174 8.81 -0.77 -17.81
CA THR A 174 7.49 -0.28 -18.25
C THR A 174 7.48 1.24 -18.48
N ILE A 175 8.10 2.02 -17.60
CA ILE A 175 8.17 3.49 -17.74
C ILE A 175 9.05 3.90 -18.93
N LEU A 176 10.22 3.27 -19.08
CA LEU A 176 11.17 3.58 -20.14
C LEU A 176 10.83 2.90 -21.48
N LYS A 177 9.76 2.09 -21.53
CA LYS A 177 9.34 1.29 -22.69
C LYS A 177 10.47 0.44 -23.27
N LEU A 178 11.30 -0.12 -22.39
CA LEU A 178 12.39 -1.01 -22.78
C LEU A 178 11.78 -2.33 -23.24
N ARG A 179 12.12 -2.74 -24.47
CA ARG A 179 11.69 -4.03 -25.04
C ARG A 179 12.57 -5.16 -24.55
#